data_AF-A0A948RGW5-F1
#
_entry.id   AF-A0A948RGW5-F1
#
_cell.length_a   1.000
_cell.length_b   1.000
_cell.length_c   1.000
_cell.angle_alpha   90.00
_cell.angle_beta   90.00
_cell.angle_gamma   90.00
#
_symmetry.space_group_name_H-M   'P 1'
#
loop_
_entity.id
_entity.type
_entity.pdbx_description
1 polymer ?
#
loop_
_entity_poly.entity_id
_entity_poly.type
_entity_poly.pdbx_seq_one_letter_code
_entity_poly.pdbx_strand_id
1 'polypeptide(L)'
;MAFKDKDLLKPSIYALFAGFIISIIFILPMVGAGLLLGGNNNLVGQVVLFVLGAILVFAQYSVGYIFSAMTIYLIYGYLAEGDGVMEKAWAIVKRDWLDILSLAAASTLVNLVKNAVKGKGKSGGRNFLAGLIDTVWTEAAFLILPAMVIEDINIKDGIKRAGNIVRNNLLLVGISTVGVKAITGLIGFLLGATGIALGLGVGLGIISLTGPQSVFGLVTGIGLGVILASLFIMVATVTGSYTATAYHTCLYLWARDVEKAQSAGQTSQVAAPAPLAAVLAK
;
A
#
# COMPACT_ATOMS: atom_id res chain seq x y z
N MET A 1 17.49 3.56 7.79
CA MET A 1 16.63 3.18 8.93
C MET A 1 16.39 1.68 8.90
N ALA A 2 15.66 1.14 7.92
CA ALA A 2 15.45 -0.32 7.76
C ALA A 2 16.72 -1.20 7.73
N PHE A 3 17.86 -0.70 7.22
CA PHE A 3 19.13 -1.45 7.28
C PHE A 3 19.78 -1.44 8.66
N LYS A 4 19.45 -0.46 9.50
CA LYS A 4 19.94 -0.35 10.90
C LYS A 4 19.05 -1.16 11.85
N ASP A 5 17.74 -1.14 11.59
CA ASP A 5 16.76 -1.94 12.32
C ASP A 5 15.88 -2.70 11.32
N LYS A 6 16.11 -4.02 11.26
CA LYS A 6 15.41 -4.93 10.34
C LYS A 6 13.96 -5.16 10.78
N ASP A 7 13.61 -4.85 12.02
CA ASP A 7 12.27 -5.09 12.54
C ASP A 7 11.26 -4.16 11.90
N LEU A 8 11.71 -2.98 11.43
CA LEU A 8 10.93 -2.03 10.65
C LEU A 8 10.38 -2.61 9.32
N LEU A 9 11.05 -3.61 8.73
CA LEU A 9 10.63 -4.22 7.45
C LEU A 9 9.68 -5.41 7.63
N LYS A 10 9.70 -6.05 8.80
CA LYS A 10 8.93 -7.27 9.07
C LYS A 10 7.43 -7.11 8.76
N PRO A 11 6.74 -6.02 9.16
CA PRO A 11 5.30 -5.91 8.91
C PRO A 11 4.97 -5.83 7.41
N SER A 12 5.77 -5.13 6.61
CA SER A 12 5.56 -5.05 5.16
C SER A 12 5.74 -6.41 4.47
N ILE A 13 6.64 -7.25 4.96
CA ILE A 13 6.81 -8.64 4.47
C ILE A 13 5.59 -9.49 4.88
N TYR A 14 5.17 -9.41 6.14
CA TYR A 14 4.00 -10.15 6.63
C TYR A 14 2.71 -9.74 5.92
N ALA A 15 2.54 -8.46 5.57
CA ALA A 15 1.42 -7.97 4.77
C ALA A 15 1.30 -8.70 3.43
N LEU A 16 2.45 -8.94 2.78
CA LEU A 16 2.47 -9.60 1.48
C LEU A 16 2.04 -11.07 1.59
N PHE A 17 2.58 -11.80 2.56
CA PHE A 17 2.19 -13.20 2.79
C PHE A 17 0.74 -13.33 3.25
N ALA A 18 0.30 -12.50 4.19
CA ALA A 18 -1.08 -12.48 4.67
C ALA A 18 -2.06 -12.14 3.54
N GLY A 19 -1.75 -11.11 2.74
CA GLY A 19 -2.55 -10.72 1.56
C GLY A 19 -2.60 -11.82 0.50
N PHE A 20 -1.49 -12.53 0.28
CA PHE A 20 -1.44 -13.69 -0.61
C PHE A 20 -2.32 -14.84 -0.13
N ILE A 21 -2.24 -15.21 1.16
CA ILE A 21 -3.07 -16.26 1.76
C ILE A 21 -4.55 -15.90 1.66
N ILE A 22 -4.93 -14.66 1.98
CA ILE A 22 -6.30 -14.18 1.82
C ILE A 22 -6.75 -14.27 0.37
N SER A 23 -5.89 -13.90 -0.58
CA SER A 23 -6.22 -14.01 -2.00
C SER A 23 -6.56 -15.46 -2.37
N ILE A 24 -5.75 -16.43 -1.95
CA ILE A 24 -6.03 -17.85 -2.21
C ILE A 24 -7.37 -18.27 -1.59
N ILE A 25 -7.60 -17.93 -0.32
CA ILE A 25 -8.82 -18.29 0.41
C ILE A 25 -10.07 -17.78 -0.28
N PHE A 26 -10.03 -16.58 -0.86
CA PHE A 26 -11.18 -15.94 -1.52
C PHE A 26 -11.30 -16.25 -3.01
N ILE A 27 -10.20 -16.53 -3.72
CA ILE A 27 -10.24 -16.90 -5.14
C ILE A 27 -10.97 -18.23 -5.32
N LEU A 28 -10.71 -19.23 -4.47
CA LEU A 28 -11.37 -20.54 -4.55
C LEU A 28 -12.92 -20.46 -4.54
N PRO A 29 -13.57 -19.82 -3.55
CA PRO A 29 -15.02 -19.66 -3.53
C PRO A 29 -15.52 -18.74 -4.66
N MET A 30 -14.75 -17.74 -5.09
CA MET A 30 -15.13 -16.92 -6.25
C MET A 30 -15.18 -17.73 -7.55
N VAL A 31 -14.17 -18.57 -7.80
CA VAL A 31 -14.15 -19.46 -8.98
C VAL A 31 -15.30 -20.47 -8.89
N GLY A 32 -15.51 -21.09 -7.72
CA GLY A 32 -16.63 -22.00 -7.48
C GLY A 32 -17.99 -21.34 -7.73
N ALA A 33 -18.22 -20.14 -7.19
CA ALA A 33 -19.45 -19.38 -7.41
C ALA A 33 -19.63 -19.00 -8.88
N GLY A 34 -18.56 -18.60 -9.57
CA GLY A 34 -18.59 -18.28 -10.99
C GLY A 34 -19.00 -19.47 -11.86
N LEU A 35 -18.51 -20.66 -11.56
CA LEU A 35 -18.84 -21.89 -12.29
C LEU A 35 -20.25 -22.40 -11.97
N LEU A 36 -20.66 -22.39 -10.70
CA LEU A 36 -21.93 -22.97 -10.25
C LEU A 36 -23.14 -22.06 -10.53
N LEU A 37 -22.97 -20.74 -10.43
CA LEU A 37 -24.08 -19.78 -10.52
C LEU A 37 -24.19 -19.11 -11.89
N GLY A 38 -23.38 -19.53 -12.88
CA GLY A 38 -23.39 -18.98 -14.25
C GLY A 38 -22.66 -17.65 -14.41
N GLY A 39 -21.87 -17.24 -13.40
CA GLY A 39 -21.01 -16.06 -13.44
C GLY A 39 -21.73 -14.78 -13.87
N ASN A 40 -21.24 -14.14 -14.92
CA ASN A 40 -21.78 -12.88 -15.45
C ASN A 40 -23.06 -13.04 -16.31
N ASN A 41 -23.48 -14.28 -16.58
CA ASN A 41 -24.65 -14.56 -17.42
C ASN A 41 -25.95 -14.66 -16.60
N ASN A 42 -25.84 -14.68 -15.27
CA ASN A 42 -26.95 -14.78 -14.34
C ASN A 42 -26.86 -13.67 -13.30
N LEU A 43 -27.97 -13.00 -13.00
CA LEU A 43 -28.03 -11.91 -12.04
C LEU A 43 -27.59 -12.38 -10.64
N VAL A 44 -28.00 -13.58 -10.22
CA VAL A 44 -27.60 -14.16 -8.93
C VAL A 44 -26.08 -14.39 -8.88
N GLY A 45 -25.50 -14.96 -9.93
CA GLY A 45 -24.04 -15.16 -10.03
C GLY A 45 -23.27 -13.85 -9.99
N GLN A 46 -23.77 -12.82 -10.68
CA GLN A 46 -23.16 -11.49 -10.69
C GLN A 46 -23.20 -10.83 -9.30
N VAL A 47 -24.31 -10.89 -8.58
CA VAL A 47 -24.42 -10.33 -7.23
C VAL A 47 -23.49 -11.06 -6.26
N VAL A 48 -23.45 -12.39 -6.31
CA VAL A 48 -22.57 -13.19 -5.43
C VAL A 48 -21.09 -12.87 -5.70
N LEU A 49 -20.67 -12.82 -6.96
CA LEU A 49 -19.30 -12.46 -7.33
C LEU A 49 -18.96 -11.02 -6.93
N PHE A 50 -19.90 -10.09 -7.05
CA PHE A 50 -19.72 -8.71 -6.60
C PHE A 50 -19.51 -8.64 -5.08
N VAL A 51 -20.35 -9.32 -4.30
CA VAL A 51 -20.24 -9.35 -2.83
C VAL A 51 -18.93 -10.02 -2.40
N LEU A 52 -18.59 -11.18 -2.96
CA LEU A 52 -17.32 -11.86 -2.67
C LEU A 52 -16.11 -10.99 -3.04
N GLY A 53 -16.17 -10.30 -4.18
CA GLY A 53 -15.14 -9.35 -4.59
C GLY A 53 -15.02 -8.16 -3.63
N ALA A 54 -16.14 -7.60 -3.16
CA ALA A 54 -16.14 -6.52 -2.18
C ALA A 54 -15.55 -6.97 -0.83
N ILE A 55 -15.89 -8.17 -0.37
CA ILE A 55 -15.33 -8.75 0.86
C ILE A 55 -13.83 -9.01 0.70
N LEU A 56 -13.39 -9.54 -0.45
CA LEU A 56 -11.97 -9.73 -0.75
C LEU A 56 -11.22 -8.40 -0.70
N VAL A 57 -11.72 -7.35 -1.38
CA VAL A 57 -11.11 -6.02 -1.34
C VAL A 57 -11.04 -5.48 0.09
N PHE A 58 -12.11 -5.65 0.87
CA PHE A 58 -12.12 -5.26 2.28
C PHE A 58 -11.09 -6.01 3.12
N ALA A 59 -10.98 -7.32 2.95
CA ALA A 59 -9.98 -8.14 3.64
C ALA A 59 -8.55 -7.73 3.26
N GLN A 60 -8.31 -7.40 1.98
CA GLN A 60 -7.02 -6.89 1.51
C GLN A 60 -6.67 -5.54 2.13
N TYR A 61 -7.60 -4.58 2.16
CA TYR A 61 -7.37 -3.30 2.83
C TYR A 61 -7.17 -3.47 4.33
N SER A 62 -7.91 -4.37 4.97
CA SER A 62 -7.78 -4.66 6.41
C SER A 62 -6.37 -5.14 6.74
N VAL A 63 -5.88 -6.15 6.01
CA VAL A 63 -4.50 -6.63 6.17
C VAL A 63 -3.49 -5.54 5.88
N GLY A 64 -3.64 -4.83 4.75
CA GLY A 64 -2.74 -3.74 4.39
C GLY A 64 -2.61 -2.70 5.51
N TYR A 65 -3.72 -2.21 6.06
CA TYR A 65 -3.70 -1.19 7.11
C TYR A 65 -3.26 -1.71 8.47
N ILE A 66 -3.56 -2.96 8.83
CA ILE A 66 -3.05 -3.60 10.06
C ILE A 66 -1.52 -3.61 10.04
N PHE A 67 -0.91 -4.05 8.95
CA PHE A 67 0.54 -4.11 8.83
C PHE A 67 1.18 -2.73 8.66
N SER A 68 0.54 -1.82 7.91
CA SER A 68 0.99 -0.43 7.82
C SER A 68 0.94 0.29 9.17
N ALA A 69 -0.08 0.05 10.00
CA ALA A 69 -0.19 0.59 11.35
C ALA A 69 0.96 0.11 12.25
N MET A 70 1.34 -1.18 12.16
CA MET A 70 2.53 -1.68 12.85
C MET A 70 3.80 -0.98 12.36
N THR A 71 3.99 -0.83 11.05
CA THR A 71 5.15 -0.12 10.50
C THR A 71 5.21 1.33 10.98
N ILE A 72 4.08 2.03 11.00
CA ILE A 72 3.97 3.41 11.52
C ILE A 72 4.45 3.47 12.96
N TYR A 73 3.92 2.59 13.83
CA TYR A 73 4.28 2.59 15.24
C TYR A 73 5.75 2.24 15.46
N LEU A 74 6.28 1.25 14.73
CA LEU A 74 7.70 0.88 14.80
C LEU A 74 8.62 2.03 14.39
N ILE A 75 8.25 2.79 13.36
CA ILE A 75 9.01 3.96 12.92
C ILE A 75 8.92 5.08 13.95
N TYR A 76 7.74 5.30 14.53
CA TYR A 76 7.57 6.26 15.62
C TYR A 76 8.43 5.87 16.84
N GLY A 77 8.37 4.61 17.28
CA GLY A 77 9.18 4.08 18.40
C GLY A 77 10.68 4.19 18.12
N TYR A 78 11.14 3.82 16.93
CA TYR A 78 12.53 3.97 16.53
C TYR A 78 13.00 5.43 16.56
N LEU A 79 12.16 6.38 16.12
CA LEU A 79 12.51 7.80 16.11
C LEU A 79 12.42 8.48 17.49
N ALA A 80 11.48 8.05 18.35
CA ALA A 80 11.23 8.66 19.65
C ALA A 80 12.01 7.99 20.81
N GLU A 81 12.09 6.66 20.81
CA GLU A 81 12.65 5.83 21.88
C GLU A 81 14.00 5.20 21.49
N GLY A 82 14.36 5.21 20.20
CA GLY A 82 15.62 4.64 19.70
C GLY A 82 15.59 3.14 19.38
N ASP A 83 14.46 2.46 19.60
CA ASP A 83 14.25 1.04 19.27
C ASP A 83 12.78 0.76 18.85
N GLY A 84 12.60 0.00 17.77
CA GLY A 84 11.30 -0.38 17.23
C GLY A 84 10.83 -1.74 17.76
N VAL A 85 10.11 -1.76 18.88
CA VAL A 85 9.65 -3.02 19.49
C VAL A 85 8.35 -3.53 18.85
N MET A 86 8.42 -4.70 18.20
CA MET A 86 7.29 -5.36 17.53
C MET A 86 6.10 -5.66 18.46
N GLU A 87 6.38 -6.06 19.70
CA GLU A 87 5.32 -6.39 20.68
C GLU A 87 4.45 -5.18 21.00
N LYS A 88 5.06 -4.00 21.17
CA LYS A 88 4.33 -2.75 21.38
C LYS A 88 3.49 -2.39 20.15
N ALA A 89 4.05 -2.56 18.95
CA ALA A 89 3.32 -2.30 17.70
C ALA A 89 2.07 -3.19 17.58
N TRP A 90 2.17 -4.46 17.98
CA TRP A 90 1.04 -5.38 17.98
C TRP A 90 -0.02 -5.02 19.02
N ALA A 91 0.39 -4.56 20.20
CA ALA A 91 -0.54 -4.12 21.23
C ALA A 91 -1.40 -2.92 20.77
N ILE A 92 -0.77 -1.96 20.08
CA ILE A 92 -1.47 -0.80 19.51
C ILE A 92 -2.46 -1.21 18.42
N VAL A 93 -2.05 -2.08 17.49
CA VAL A 93 -2.95 -2.55 16.44
C VAL A 93 -4.13 -3.35 17.00
N LYS A 94 -3.92 -4.13 18.07
CA LYS A 94 -5.02 -4.82 18.77
C LYS A 94 -5.97 -3.87 19.48
N ARG A 95 -5.48 -2.74 19.99
CA ARG A 95 -6.30 -1.71 20.62
C ARG A 95 -7.14 -0.99 19.58
N ASP A 96 -6.52 -0.60 18.46
CA ASP A 96 -7.11 0.30 17.46
C ASP A 96 -7.70 -0.46 16.26
N TRP A 97 -7.89 -1.78 16.38
CA TRP A 97 -8.29 -2.66 15.28
C TRP A 97 -9.62 -2.23 14.64
N LEU A 98 -10.57 -1.71 15.42
CA LEU A 98 -11.86 -1.23 14.90
C LEU A 98 -11.71 0.03 14.05
N ASP A 99 -10.83 0.96 14.44
CA ASP A 99 -10.52 2.16 13.66
C ASP A 99 -9.77 1.80 12.37
N ILE A 100 -8.85 0.83 12.44
CA ILE A 100 -8.15 0.31 11.26
C ILE A 100 -9.15 -0.36 10.30
N LEU A 101 -10.06 -1.19 10.80
CA LEU A 101 -11.08 -1.86 9.99
C LEU A 101 -12.08 -0.88 9.39
N SER A 102 -12.46 0.16 10.11
CA SER A 102 -13.36 1.17 9.54
C SER A 102 -12.67 1.99 8.44
N LEU A 103 -11.34 2.15 8.48
CA LEU A 103 -10.58 2.79 7.40
C LEU A 103 -10.51 1.86 6.19
N ALA A 104 -10.37 0.55 6.43
CA ALA A 104 -10.47 -0.47 5.39
C ALA A 104 -11.87 -0.48 4.75
N ALA A 105 -12.93 -0.33 5.54
CA ALA A 105 -14.31 -0.22 5.03
C ALA A 105 -14.47 1.03 4.17
N ALA A 106 -14.01 2.19 4.65
CA ALA A 106 -14.03 3.44 3.88
C ALA A 106 -13.25 3.30 2.56
N SER A 107 -12.08 2.66 2.59
CA SER A 107 -11.25 2.42 1.39
C SER A 107 -11.91 1.45 0.41
N THR A 108 -12.61 0.45 0.93
CA THR A 108 -13.41 -0.46 0.12
C THR A 108 -14.53 0.29 -0.58
N LEU A 109 -15.26 1.14 0.13
CA LEU A 109 -16.31 1.97 -0.45
C LEU A 109 -15.76 2.89 -1.54
N VAL A 110 -14.63 3.55 -1.29
CA VAL A 110 -13.96 4.39 -2.30
C VAL A 110 -13.56 3.57 -3.53
N ASN A 111 -13.02 2.37 -3.35
CA ASN A 111 -12.68 1.48 -4.46
C ASN A 111 -13.92 1.03 -5.25
N LEU A 112 -15.04 0.73 -4.58
CA LEU A 112 -16.31 0.42 -5.24
C LEU A 112 -16.83 1.61 -6.05
N VAL A 113 -16.78 2.82 -5.50
CA VAL A 113 -17.16 4.06 -6.19
C VAL A 113 -16.26 4.30 -7.39
N LYS A 114 -14.93 4.19 -7.22
CA LYS A 114 -13.95 4.29 -8.30
C LYS A 114 -14.27 3.33 -9.45
N ASN A 115 -14.55 2.07 -9.13
CA ASN A 115 -14.86 1.04 -10.13
C ASN A 115 -16.20 1.31 -10.84
N ALA A 116 -17.20 1.82 -10.11
CA ALA A 116 -18.47 2.24 -10.69
C ALA A 116 -18.33 3.45 -11.63
N VAL A 117 -17.53 4.45 -11.24
CA VAL A 117 -17.24 5.65 -12.04
C VAL A 117 -16.46 5.28 -13.31
N LYS A 118 -15.47 4.40 -13.19
CA LYS A 118 -14.65 3.95 -14.33
C LYS A 118 -15.52 3.32 -15.42
N GLY A 119 -16.49 2.49 -15.06
CA GLY A 119 -17.49 1.91 -15.98
C GLY A 119 -16.89 1.13 -17.17
N LYS A 120 -17.74 0.46 -17.96
CA LYS A 120 -17.28 -0.30 -19.16
C LYS A 120 -16.95 0.59 -20.38
N GLY A 121 -16.96 1.92 -20.24
CA GLY A 121 -16.84 2.86 -21.37
C GLY A 121 -15.49 3.59 -21.46
N LYS A 122 -15.01 3.86 -22.67
CA LYS A 122 -13.77 4.63 -22.97
C LYS A 122 -13.90 6.15 -22.75
N SER A 123 -14.70 6.63 -21.80
CA SER A 123 -14.80 8.09 -21.58
C SER A 123 -13.60 8.60 -20.79
N GLY A 124 -12.71 9.35 -21.43
CA GLY A 124 -11.50 9.91 -20.82
C GLY A 124 -11.77 10.71 -19.54
N GLY A 125 -12.88 11.45 -19.49
CA GLY A 125 -13.28 12.21 -18.29
C GLY A 125 -13.59 11.34 -17.06
N ARG A 126 -14.33 10.23 -17.22
CA ARG A 126 -14.63 9.33 -16.09
C ARG A 126 -13.39 8.58 -15.60
N ASN A 127 -12.50 8.20 -16.52
CA ASN A 127 -11.22 7.59 -16.16
C ASN A 127 -10.33 8.58 -15.39
N PHE A 128 -10.32 9.85 -15.80
CA PHE A 128 -9.61 10.91 -15.08
C PHE A 128 -10.19 11.11 -13.67
N LEU A 129 -11.51 11.22 -13.51
CA LEU A 129 -12.16 11.36 -12.21
C LEU A 129 -11.89 10.15 -11.29
N ALA A 130 -11.99 8.92 -11.82
CA ALA A 130 -11.67 7.72 -11.06
C ALA A 130 -10.21 7.71 -10.60
N GLY A 131 -9.28 8.19 -11.43
CA GLY A 131 -7.86 8.34 -11.07
C GLY A 131 -7.62 9.39 -9.98
N LEU A 132 -8.34 10.52 -10.03
CA LEU A 132 -8.25 11.56 -9.00
C LEU A 132 -8.79 11.07 -7.65
N ILE A 133 -9.96 10.42 -7.63
CA ILE A 133 -10.56 9.87 -6.40
C ILE A 133 -9.58 8.91 -5.72
N ASP A 134 -9.01 8.00 -6.50
CA ASP A 134 -8.05 7.01 -6.02
C ASP A 134 -6.78 7.66 -5.46
N THR A 135 -6.21 8.59 -6.21
CA THR A 135 -4.97 9.27 -5.82
C THR A 135 -5.17 10.07 -4.53
N VAL A 136 -6.25 10.86 -4.47
CA VAL A 136 -6.55 11.71 -3.30
C VAL A 136 -6.83 10.86 -2.07
N TRP A 137 -7.65 9.81 -2.21
CA TRP A 137 -7.96 8.92 -1.08
C TRP A 137 -6.73 8.17 -0.59
N THR A 138 -5.91 7.65 -1.50
CA THR A 138 -4.69 6.92 -1.15
C THR A 138 -3.71 7.82 -0.39
N GLU A 139 -3.47 9.05 -0.87
CA GLU A 139 -2.64 10.02 -0.16
C GLU A 139 -3.20 10.39 1.22
N ALA A 140 -4.52 10.62 1.28
CA ALA A 140 -5.18 10.92 2.54
C ALA A 140 -5.03 9.75 3.52
N ALA A 141 -5.26 8.51 3.08
CA ALA A 141 -5.14 7.32 3.92
C ALA A 141 -3.73 7.17 4.52
N PHE A 142 -2.69 7.52 3.75
CA PHE A 142 -1.31 7.51 4.24
C PHE A 142 -1.01 8.55 5.32
N LEU A 143 -1.82 9.61 5.47
CA LEU A 143 -1.70 10.59 6.56
C LEU A 143 -2.71 10.35 7.69
N ILE A 144 -3.91 9.86 7.36
CA ILE A 144 -4.94 9.46 8.33
C ILE A 144 -4.42 8.33 9.20
N LEU A 145 -3.78 7.31 8.62
CA LEU A 145 -3.31 6.15 9.36
C LEU A 145 -2.25 6.52 10.42
N PRO A 146 -1.19 7.30 10.12
CA PRO A 146 -0.31 7.85 11.14
C PRO A 146 -1.03 8.68 12.19
N ALA A 147 -2.01 9.50 11.79
CA ALA A 147 -2.76 10.30 12.75
C ALA A 147 -3.50 9.44 13.77
N MET A 148 -4.22 8.43 13.30
CA MET A 148 -4.96 7.52 14.19
C MET A 148 -4.04 6.74 15.11
N VAL A 149 -2.97 6.15 14.56
CA VAL A 149 -2.06 5.27 15.33
C VAL A 149 -1.22 6.06 16.34
N ILE A 150 -0.76 7.25 15.99
CA ILE A 150 0.18 8.03 16.82
C ILE A 150 -0.56 8.92 17.82
N GLU A 151 -1.69 9.52 17.42
CA GLU A 151 -2.48 10.39 18.30
C GLU A 151 -3.64 9.66 18.99
N ASP A 152 -3.83 8.35 18.74
CA ASP A 152 -4.86 7.52 19.38
C ASP A 152 -6.28 8.09 19.16
N ILE A 153 -6.58 8.38 17.90
CA ILE A 153 -7.84 9.01 17.48
C ILE A 153 -8.57 8.15 16.45
N ASN A 154 -9.89 8.22 16.48
CA ASN A 154 -10.76 7.55 15.52
C ASN A 154 -10.62 8.15 14.11
N ILE A 155 -11.15 7.46 13.09
CA ILE A 155 -11.09 7.91 11.68
C ILE A 155 -11.63 9.32 11.46
N LYS A 156 -12.76 9.66 12.08
CA LYS A 156 -13.41 10.95 11.84
C LYS A 156 -12.49 12.08 12.26
N ASP A 157 -11.83 11.93 13.40
CA ASP A 157 -10.87 12.91 13.90
C ASP A 157 -9.52 12.78 13.19
N GLY A 158 -9.11 11.58 12.78
CA GLY A 158 -7.93 11.33 11.94
C GLY A 158 -8.02 12.01 10.58
N ILE A 159 -9.19 12.01 9.92
CA ILE A 159 -9.45 12.75 8.68
C ILE A 159 -9.31 14.26 8.90
N LYS A 160 -9.92 14.79 9.97
CA LYS A 160 -9.79 16.22 10.30
C LYS A 160 -8.33 16.59 10.57
N ARG A 161 -7.62 15.74 11.33
CA ARG A 161 -6.22 15.95 11.69
C ARG A 161 -5.31 15.96 10.47
N ALA A 162 -5.42 14.94 9.62
CA ALA A 162 -4.71 14.87 8.35
C ALA A 162 -5.04 16.09 7.46
N GLY A 163 -6.32 16.47 7.38
CA GLY A 163 -6.75 17.66 6.63
C GLY A 163 -6.15 18.97 7.15
N ASN A 164 -6.06 19.15 8.47
CA ASN A 164 -5.43 20.32 9.08
C ASN A 164 -3.92 20.36 8.78
N ILE A 165 -3.22 19.23 8.90
CA ILE A 165 -1.79 19.14 8.57
C ILE A 165 -1.53 19.50 7.11
N VAL A 166 -2.33 18.93 6.19
CA VAL A 166 -2.23 19.25 4.77
C VAL A 166 -2.46 20.74 4.55
N ARG A 167 -3.50 21.33 5.13
CA ARG A 167 -3.79 22.77 4.95
C ARG A 167 -2.66 23.67 5.48
N ASN A 168 -2.12 23.34 6.65
CA ASN A 168 -1.09 24.14 7.31
C ASN A 168 0.31 23.95 6.70
N ASN A 169 0.54 22.83 6.00
CA ASN A 169 1.84 22.48 5.42
C ASN A 169 1.75 22.11 3.94
N LEU A 170 0.78 22.68 3.22
CA LEU A 170 0.33 22.25 1.88
C LEU A 170 1.46 22.19 0.85
N LEU A 171 2.34 23.19 0.84
CA LEU A 171 3.50 23.24 -0.05
C LEU A 171 4.51 22.13 0.26
N LEU A 172 4.74 21.87 1.55
CA LEU A 172 5.67 20.84 1.96
C LEU A 172 5.10 19.45 1.70
N VAL A 173 3.83 19.19 2.03
CA VAL A 173 3.18 17.90 1.73
C VAL A 173 3.09 17.66 0.22
N GLY A 174 2.81 18.69 -0.57
CA GLY A 174 2.74 18.58 -2.03
C GLY A 174 4.08 18.23 -2.68
N ILE A 175 5.17 18.92 -2.32
CA ILE A 175 6.50 18.69 -2.93
C ILE A 175 7.10 17.36 -2.48
N SER A 176 6.91 17.02 -1.20
CA SER A 176 7.42 15.81 -0.56
C SER A 176 6.80 14.52 -1.15
N THR A 177 5.47 14.49 -1.31
CA THR A 177 4.76 13.31 -1.87
C THR A 177 5.14 13.00 -3.31
N VAL A 178 5.38 14.02 -4.14
CA VAL A 178 5.84 13.84 -5.54
C VAL A 178 7.24 13.23 -5.59
N GLY A 179 8.15 13.67 -4.72
CA GLY A 179 9.51 13.15 -4.65
C GLY A 179 9.56 11.64 -4.32
N VAL A 180 8.79 11.20 -3.32
CA VAL A 180 8.78 9.79 -2.94
C VAL A 180 8.06 8.91 -3.95
N LYS A 181 7.01 9.40 -4.61
CA LYS A 181 6.41 8.68 -5.73
C LYS A 181 7.39 8.48 -6.88
N ALA A 182 8.19 9.48 -7.20
CA ALA A 182 9.22 9.34 -8.24
C ALA A 182 10.27 8.29 -7.86
N ILE A 183 10.75 8.30 -6.61
CA ILE A 183 11.75 7.33 -6.13
C ILE A 183 11.18 5.90 -6.08
N THR A 184 10.01 5.73 -5.46
CA THR A 184 9.35 4.42 -5.38
C THR A 184 8.96 3.90 -6.77
N GLY A 185 8.50 4.78 -7.65
CA GLY A 185 8.23 4.49 -9.05
C GLY A 185 9.49 4.07 -9.82
N LEU A 186 10.62 4.76 -9.62
CA LEU A 186 11.90 4.40 -10.24
C LEU A 186 12.41 3.04 -9.75
N ILE A 187 12.36 2.79 -8.44
CA ILE A 187 12.74 1.49 -7.86
C ILE A 187 11.84 0.39 -8.42
N GLY A 188 10.53 0.62 -8.45
CA GLY A 188 9.54 -0.30 -9.01
C GLY A 188 9.79 -0.57 -10.50
N PHE A 189 10.13 0.46 -11.27
CA PHE A 189 10.47 0.33 -12.68
C PHE A 189 11.75 -0.48 -12.88
N LEU A 190 12.84 -0.15 -12.17
CA LEU A 190 14.12 -0.85 -12.34
C LEU A 190 14.02 -2.32 -11.95
N LEU A 191 13.45 -2.61 -10.78
CA LEU A 191 13.27 -3.99 -10.31
C LEU A 191 12.24 -4.74 -11.17
N GLY A 192 11.13 -4.10 -11.51
CA GLY A 192 10.08 -4.69 -12.35
C GLY A 192 10.58 -5.00 -13.76
N ALA A 193 11.27 -4.05 -14.41
CA ALA A 193 11.85 -4.24 -15.74
C ALA A 193 12.93 -5.32 -15.72
N THR A 194 13.77 -5.36 -14.67
CA THR A 194 14.77 -6.42 -14.51
C THR A 194 14.11 -7.78 -14.33
N GLY A 195 13.10 -7.88 -13.47
CA GLY A 195 12.35 -9.11 -13.24
C GLY A 195 11.67 -9.62 -14.51
N ILE A 196 11.03 -8.73 -15.27
CA ILE A 196 10.39 -9.07 -16.54
C ILE A 196 11.44 -9.49 -17.57
N ALA A 197 12.54 -8.75 -17.71
CA ALA A 197 13.59 -9.07 -18.67
C ALA A 197 14.24 -10.44 -18.38
N LEU A 198 14.56 -10.72 -17.11
CA LEU A 198 15.10 -12.01 -16.70
C LEU A 198 14.06 -13.13 -16.82
N GLY A 199 12.82 -12.89 -16.41
CA GLY A 199 11.73 -13.85 -16.52
C GLY A 199 11.45 -14.23 -17.98
N LEU A 200 11.40 -13.25 -18.88
CA LEU A 200 11.27 -13.49 -20.32
C LEU A 200 12.52 -14.16 -20.90
N GLY A 201 13.72 -13.73 -20.50
CA GLY A 201 14.96 -14.32 -20.97
C GLY A 201 15.08 -15.80 -20.63
N VAL A 202 14.78 -16.17 -19.37
CA VAL A 202 14.76 -17.57 -18.93
C VAL A 202 13.60 -18.33 -19.58
N GLY A 203 12.40 -17.76 -19.62
CA GLY A 203 11.24 -18.44 -20.18
C GLY A 203 11.38 -18.73 -21.67
N LEU A 204 11.76 -17.72 -22.45
CA LEU A 204 12.03 -17.87 -23.89
C LEU A 204 13.26 -18.72 -24.16
N GLY A 205 14.29 -18.66 -23.31
CA GLY A 205 15.48 -19.50 -23.41
C GLY A 205 15.16 -20.99 -23.23
N ILE A 206 14.30 -21.33 -22.27
CA ILE A 206 13.85 -22.72 -22.09
C ILE A 206 13.02 -23.16 -23.30
N ILE A 207 12.04 -22.35 -23.72
CA ILE A 207 11.15 -22.67 -24.86
C ILE A 207 11.96 -22.86 -26.15
N SER A 208 12.99 -22.05 -26.38
CA SER A 208 13.84 -22.16 -27.58
C SER A 208 14.70 -23.42 -27.59
N LEU A 209 15.18 -23.88 -26.42
CA LEU A 209 15.97 -25.11 -26.29
C LEU A 209 15.12 -26.38 -26.40
N THR A 210 13.89 -26.35 -25.89
CA THR A 210 12.99 -27.52 -25.88
C THR A 210 12.07 -27.63 -27.10
N GLY A 211 11.98 -26.55 -27.89
CA GLY A 211 11.07 -26.43 -29.03
C GLY A 211 9.68 -25.88 -28.65
N PRO A 212 9.06 -25.01 -29.48
CA PRO A 212 7.76 -24.38 -29.18
C PRO A 212 6.57 -25.35 -29.06
N GLN A 213 6.69 -26.55 -29.64
CA GLN A 213 5.66 -27.59 -29.61
C GLN A 213 5.75 -28.46 -28.35
N SER A 214 6.82 -28.32 -27.57
CA SER A 214 6.99 -29.08 -26.33
C SER A 214 6.12 -28.48 -25.24
N VAL A 215 5.08 -29.22 -24.85
CA VAL A 215 4.21 -28.86 -23.71
C VAL A 215 5.05 -28.71 -22.43
N PHE A 216 6.03 -29.60 -22.22
CA PHE A 216 6.95 -29.50 -21.08
C PHE A 216 7.72 -28.18 -21.12
N GLY A 217 8.34 -27.87 -22.28
CA GLY A 217 9.08 -26.62 -22.49
C GLY A 217 8.28 -25.36 -22.24
N LEU A 218 7.04 -25.31 -22.75
CA LEU A 218 6.12 -24.21 -22.51
C LEU A 218 5.77 -24.05 -21.04
N VAL A 219 5.38 -25.14 -20.36
CA VAL A 219 4.98 -25.10 -18.95
C VAL A 219 6.16 -24.71 -18.07
N THR A 220 7.34 -25.30 -18.26
CA THR A 220 8.52 -24.99 -17.47
C THR A 220 9.07 -23.60 -17.78
N GLY A 221 9.09 -23.19 -19.05
CA GLY A 221 9.57 -21.88 -19.46
C GLY A 221 8.69 -20.76 -18.93
N ILE A 222 7.36 -20.85 -19.13
CA ILE A 222 6.41 -19.87 -18.58
C ILE A 222 6.43 -19.91 -17.06
N GLY A 223 6.37 -21.10 -16.45
CA GLY A 223 6.36 -21.26 -15.01
C GLY A 223 7.57 -20.63 -14.33
N LEU A 224 8.78 -20.99 -14.76
CA LEU A 224 10.02 -20.42 -14.19
C LEU A 224 10.18 -18.94 -14.52
N GLY A 225 9.81 -18.51 -15.73
CA GLY A 225 9.83 -17.10 -16.11
C GLY A 225 8.92 -16.24 -15.23
N VAL A 226 7.70 -16.71 -14.96
CA VAL A 226 6.75 -16.03 -14.07
C VAL A 226 7.24 -16.04 -12.63
N ILE A 227 7.77 -17.16 -12.12
CA ILE A 227 8.32 -17.23 -10.77
C ILE A 227 9.45 -16.21 -10.60
N LEU A 228 10.41 -16.19 -11.54
CA LEU A 228 11.52 -15.24 -11.50
C LEU A 228 11.03 -13.79 -11.55
N ALA A 229 10.15 -13.44 -12.48
CA ALA A 229 9.58 -12.09 -12.55
C ALA A 229 8.85 -11.71 -11.26
N SER A 230 8.08 -12.65 -10.68
CA SER A 230 7.31 -12.43 -9.45
C SER A 230 8.18 -12.15 -8.24
N LEU A 231 9.37 -12.76 -8.14
CA LEU A 231 10.32 -12.50 -7.04
C LEU A 231 10.80 -11.05 -7.05
N PHE A 232 11.16 -10.51 -8.21
CA PHE A 232 11.58 -9.12 -8.34
C PHE A 232 10.43 -8.14 -8.07
N ILE A 233 9.23 -8.44 -8.58
CA ILE A 233 8.03 -7.64 -8.33
C ILE A 233 7.69 -7.64 -6.83
N MET A 234 7.86 -8.78 -6.15
CA MET A 234 7.66 -8.90 -4.71
C MET A 234 8.61 -7.97 -3.96
N VAL A 235 9.91 -7.98 -4.27
CA VAL A 235 10.91 -7.10 -3.64
C VAL A 235 10.57 -5.62 -3.90
N ALA A 236 10.17 -5.28 -5.12
CA ALA A 236 9.75 -3.93 -5.48
C ALA A 236 8.52 -3.48 -4.66
N THR A 237 7.55 -4.37 -4.50
CA THR A 237 6.30 -4.09 -3.77
C THR A 237 6.55 -3.88 -2.29
N VAL A 238 7.35 -4.76 -1.65
CA VAL A 238 7.72 -4.62 -0.22
C VAL A 238 8.49 -3.32 0.01
N THR A 239 9.47 -3.03 -0.85
CA THR A 239 10.29 -1.81 -0.74
C THR A 239 9.42 -0.57 -0.93
N GLY A 240 8.56 -0.55 -1.94
CA GLY A 240 7.65 0.57 -2.21
C GLY A 240 6.66 0.81 -1.07
N SER A 241 6.02 -0.24 -0.56
CA SER A 241 5.07 -0.18 0.56
C SER A 241 5.74 0.35 1.84
N TYR A 242 6.91 -0.18 2.18
CA TYR A 242 7.68 0.29 3.33
C TYR A 242 8.09 1.76 3.17
N THR A 243 8.69 2.14 2.03
CA THR A 243 9.17 3.50 1.80
C THR A 243 8.04 4.51 1.85
N ALA A 244 6.89 4.22 1.24
CA ALA A 244 5.71 5.10 1.29
C ALA A 244 5.21 5.27 2.73
N THR A 245 5.01 4.16 3.46
CA THR A 245 4.54 4.20 4.85
C THR A 245 5.51 4.97 5.75
N ALA A 246 6.81 4.69 5.63
CA ALA A 246 7.84 5.36 6.40
C ALA A 246 7.90 6.85 6.12
N TYR A 247 7.77 7.22 4.86
CA TYR A 247 7.82 8.62 4.46
C TYR A 247 6.67 9.43 5.03
N HIS A 248 5.44 8.98 4.82
CA HIS A 248 4.26 9.70 5.29
C HIS A 248 4.18 9.71 6.82
N THR A 249 4.69 8.68 7.49
CA THR A 249 4.85 8.68 8.96
C THR A 249 5.81 9.78 9.42
N CYS A 250 7.00 9.85 8.81
CA CYS A 250 7.96 10.91 9.14
C CYS A 250 7.40 12.30 8.84
N LEU A 251 6.66 12.45 7.73
CA LEU A 251 6.06 13.72 7.30
C LEU A 251 5.04 14.18 8.32
N TYR A 252 4.19 13.24 8.76
CA TYR A 252 3.20 13.47 9.80
C TYR A 252 3.86 13.91 11.12
N LEU A 253 4.90 13.17 11.57
CA LEU A 253 5.63 13.49 12.81
C LEU A 253 6.26 14.88 12.75
N TRP A 254 6.94 15.20 11.64
CA TRP A 254 7.56 16.50 11.46
C TRP A 254 6.53 17.63 11.46
N ALA A 255 5.42 17.48 10.72
CA ALA A 255 4.37 18.49 10.67
C ALA A 255 3.76 18.74 12.06
N ARG A 256 3.52 17.67 12.83
CA ARG A 256 3.05 17.75 14.21
C ARG A 256 4.05 18.48 15.11
N ASP A 257 5.34 18.20 14.96
CA ASP A 257 6.38 18.81 15.79
C ASP A 257 6.59 20.30 15.44
N VAL A 258 6.44 20.68 14.16
CA VAL A 258 6.37 22.09 13.71
C VAL A 258 5.19 22.83 14.35
N GLU A 259 4.00 22.23 14.35
CA GLU A 259 2.82 22.83 15.00
C GLU A 259 3.02 23.03 16.50
N LYS A 260 3.65 22.05 17.18
CA LYS A 260 4.02 22.16 18.60
C LYS A 260 5.01 23.30 18.85
N ALA A 261 6.05 23.41 18.04
CA ALA A 261 7.05 24.48 18.14
C ALA A 261 6.44 25.86 17.92
N GLN A 262 5.58 26.00 16.90
CA GLN A 262 4.84 27.24 16.63
C GLN A 262 3.93 27.63 17.79
N SER A 263 3.20 26.66 18.35
CA SER A 263 2.32 26.87 19.51
C SER A 263 3.09 27.24 20.78
N ALA A 264 4.34 26.77 20.91
CA ALA A 264 5.25 27.13 21.99
C ALA A 264 5.99 28.47 21.76
N GLY A 265 5.68 29.20 20.69
CA GLY A 265 6.32 30.48 20.35
C GLY A 265 7.77 30.36 19.87
N GLN A 266 8.23 29.15 19.52
CA GLN A 266 9.57 28.91 19.02
C GLN A 266 9.62 29.13 17.50
N THR A 267 10.50 30.02 17.04
CA THR A 267 10.74 30.34 15.61
C THR A 267 11.81 29.45 14.96
N SER A 268 12.41 28.52 15.71
CA SER A 268 13.43 27.60 15.17
C SER A 268 12.81 26.59 14.20
N GLN A 269 13.44 26.43 13.03
CA GLN A 269 13.12 25.37 12.07
C GLN A 269 13.29 24.01 12.75
N VAL A 270 12.18 23.30 12.97
CA VAL A 270 12.21 21.91 13.43
C VAL A 270 12.94 21.08 12.37
N ALA A 271 14.04 20.44 12.78
CA ALA A 271 14.84 19.63 11.86
C ALA A 271 14.01 18.48 11.29
N ALA A 272 14.00 18.35 9.96
CA ALA A 272 13.30 17.27 9.30
C ALA A 272 13.97 15.92 9.62
N PRO A 273 13.19 14.86 9.93
CA PRO A 273 13.73 13.51 10.07
C PRO A 273 14.56 13.12 8.85
N ALA A 274 15.61 12.31 9.04
CA ALA A 274 16.58 11.93 8.01
C ALA A 274 16.01 11.60 6.60
N PRO A 275 14.91 10.82 6.43
CA PRO A 275 14.36 10.56 5.10
C PRO A 275 13.68 11.77 4.45
N LEU A 276 13.16 12.72 5.25
CA LEU A 276 12.59 13.98 4.74
C LEU A 276 13.70 14.99 4.46
N ALA A 277 14.70 15.07 5.33
CA ALA A 277 15.86 15.95 5.12
C ALA A 277 16.55 15.65 3.79
N ALA A 278 16.68 14.37 3.41
CA ALA A 278 17.28 13.97 2.13
C ALA A 278 16.45 14.40 0.90
N VAL A 279 15.13 14.56 1.04
CA VAL A 279 14.23 15.00 -0.04
C VAL A 279 14.10 16.53 -0.07
N LEU A 280 14.17 17.19 1.09
CA LEU A 280 14.07 18.64 1.25
C LEU A 280 15.40 19.38 1.03
N ALA A 281 16.54 18.69 1.00
CA ALA A 281 17.86 19.28 0.75
C ALA A 281 18.13 19.61 -0.74
N LYS A 282 17.10 19.63 -1.58
CA LYS A 282 17.14 19.98 -3.01
C LYS A 282 16.11 21.05 -3.32
#